data_AF-A0A227J612-F1
#
_entry.id   AF-A0A227J612-F1
#
_cell.length_a   1.000
_cell.length_b   1.000
_cell.length_c   1.000
_cell.angle_alpha   90.00
_cell.angle_beta   90.00
_cell.angle_gamma   90.00
#
_symmetry.space_group_name_H-M   'P 1'
#
loop_
_entity.id
_entity.type
_entity.pdbx_description
1 polymer ?
#
loop_
_entity_poly.entity_id
_entity_poly.type
_entity_poly.pdbx_seq_one_letter_code
_entity_poly.pdbx_strand_id
1 'polypeptide(L)'
;YNYGTLFDSGMIANIVETDSSEASSYLSTYSVVWATLMGVIPALIVFKVKLQPQRGQWLRFVLTKLVAMLASLAVIAVIAGLYYQDYASVGRNNSYLKKMIIPTQYVYSATSYVKENYLTTPQ
;
A
#
# COMPACT_ATOMS: atom_id res chain seq x y z
N TYR A 1 -1.97 19.23 7.67
CA TYR A 1 -2.72 18.15 6.99
C TYR A 1 -3.18 18.61 5.61
N ASN A 2 -2.31 18.84 4.63
CA ASN A 2 -2.73 19.22 3.26
C ASN A 2 -1.52 19.19 2.32
N TYR A 3 -0.82 18.08 2.23
CA TYR A 3 -0.05 17.82 1.02
C TYR A 3 -0.87 16.79 0.26
N GLY A 4 -1.68 17.27 -0.69
CA GLY A 4 -2.45 16.45 -1.62
C GLY A 4 -1.55 15.70 -2.62
N THR A 5 -0.34 15.34 -2.18
CA THR A 5 0.65 14.65 -2.98
C THR A 5 0.26 13.18 -3.04
N LEU A 6 -0.19 12.79 -4.22
CA LEU A 6 -0.32 11.37 -4.54
C LEU A 6 1.10 10.82 -4.67
N PHE A 7 1.42 9.79 -3.89
CA PHE A 7 2.68 9.06 -4.04
C PHE A 7 2.66 8.31 -5.37
N ASP A 8 3.14 8.97 -6.42
CA ASP A 8 3.33 8.42 -7.74
C ASP A 8 4.81 8.18 -8.05
N SER A 9 5.10 7.62 -9.23
CA SER A 9 6.47 7.31 -9.64
C SER A 9 7.34 8.55 -9.78
N GLY A 10 6.76 9.73 -10.06
CA GLY A 10 7.49 11.00 -10.14
C GLY A 10 7.97 11.45 -8.76
N MET A 11 7.14 11.28 -7.72
CA MET A 11 7.57 11.55 -6.34
C MET A 11 8.69 10.60 -5.89
N ILE A 12 8.66 9.33 -6.31
CA ILE A 12 9.75 8.38 -6.06
C ILE A 12 11.03 8.82 -6.79
N ALA A 13 10.92 9.21 -8.07
CA ALA A 13 12.04 9.73 -8.84
C ALA A 13 12.65 10.97 -8.17
N ASN A 14 11.84 11.95 -7.76
CA ASN A 14 12.32 13.17 -7.09
C ASN A 14 13.07 12.88 -5.77
N ILE A 15 12.59 11.90 -4.98
CA ILE A 15 13.25 11.46 -3.75
C ILE A 15 14.58 10.74 -4.06
N VAL A 16 14.60 9.89 -5.08
CA VAL A 16 15.78 9.09 -5.46
C VAL A 16 16.84 9.92 -6.18
N GLU A 17 16.43 10.87 -7.02
CA GLU A 17 17.28 11.66 -7.92
C GLU A 17 17.83 12.95 -7.28
N THR A 18 17.49 13.27 -6.02
CA THR A 18 18.14 14.31 -5.18
C THR A 18 17.49 15.71 -5.17
N ASP A 19 16.20 15.90 -5.46
CA ASP A 19 15.52 17.16 -5.07
C ASP A 19 15.14 17.15 -3.58
N SER A 20 16.18 17.17 -2.75
CA SER A 20 16.09 17.15 -1.29
C SER A 20 15.43 18.41 -0.69
N SER A 21 15.35 19.49 -1.47
CA SER A 21 14.68 20.73 -1.07
C SER A 21 13.17 20.56 -1.08
N GLU A 22 12.60 19.96 -2.14
CA GLU A 22 11.16 19.66 -2.17
C GLU A 22 10.81 18.53 -1.18
N ALA A 23 11.65 17.49 -1.09
CA ALA A 23 11.43 16.34 -0.19
C ALA A 23 11.46 16.73 1.30
N SER A 24 12.38 17.61 1.71
CA SER A 24 12.49 18.07 3.10
C SER A 24 11.33 18.96 3.54
N SER A 25 10.66 19.65 2.61
CA SER A 25 9.45 20.44 2.90
C SER A 25 8.29 19.58 3.43
N TYR A 26 8.25 18.29 3.08
CA TYR A 26 7.27 17.32 3.60
C TYR A 26 7.65 16.80 5.01
N LEU A 27 8.92 16.93 5.41
CA LEU A 27 9.44 16.49 6.70
C LEU A 27 9.30 17.59 7.76
N SER A 28 8.08 17.74 8.26
CA SER A 28 7.80 18.56 9.44
C SER A 28 7.94 17.75 10.74
N THR A 29 8.15 18.43 11.88
CA THR A 29 8.08 17.80 13.21
C THR A 29 6.77 17.04 13.42
N TYR A 30 5.66 17.59 12.91
CA TYR A 30 4.37 16.93 12.92
C TYR A 30 4.39 15.59 12.14
N SER A 31 4.95 15.59 10.93
CA SER A 31 5.08 14.38 10.09
C SER A 31 5.89 13.28 10.80
N VAL A 32 6.99 13.66 11.48
CA VAL A 32 7.84 12.73 12.24
C VAL A 32 7.10 12.11 13.42
N VAL A 33 6.40 12.94 14.21
CA VAL A 33 5.61 12.45 15.35
C VAL A 33 4.50 11.53 14.87
N TRP A 34 3.77 11.92 13.82
CA TRP A 34 2.69 11.12 13.26
C TRP A 34 3.17 9.77 12.72
N ALA A 35 4.26 9.75 11.94
CA ALA A 35 4.86 8.52 11.42
C ALA A 35 5.37 7.61 12.54
N THR A 36 5.92 8.18 13.61
CA THR A 36 6.36 7.42 14.78
C THR A 36 5.18 6.77 15.48
N LEU A 37 4.12 7.54 15.76
CA LEU A 37 2.94 7.06 16.48
C LEU A 37 2.10 6.06 15.69
N MET A 38 1.92 6.28 14.39
CA MET A 38 1.04 5.46 13.54
C MET A 38 1.78 4.38 12.74
N GLY A 39 3.09 4.53 12.52
CA GLY A 39 3.92 3.58 11.80
C GLY A 39 4.80 2.75 12.74
N VAL A 40 5.73 3.42 13.43
CA VAL A 40 6.78 2.74 14.21
C VAL A 40 6.19 2.00 15.42
N ILE A 41 5.33 2.65 16.20
CA ILE A 41 4.75 2.03 17.41
C ILE A 41 3.92 0.77 17.06
N PRO A 42 2.95 0.80 16.12
CA PRO A 42 2.23 -0.40 15.73
C PRO A 42 3.13 -1.50 15.15
N ALA A 43 4.15 -1.14 14.36
CA ALA A 43 5.11 -2.10 13.84
C ALA A 43 5.89 -2.81 14.95
N LEU A 44 6.34 -2.08 15.99
CA LEU A 44 7.02 -2.67 17.14
C LEU A 44 6.10 -3.58 17.97
N ILE A 45 4.82 -3.20 18.10
CA ILE A 45 3.81 -4.04 18.77
C ILE A 45 3.68 -5.37 18.02
N VAL A 46 3.49 -5.32 16.69
CA VAL A 46 3.38 -6.52 15.84
C VAL A 46 4.68 -7.34 15.89
N PHE A 47 5.84 -6.70 15.87
CA PHE A 47 7.14 -7.37 15.96
C PHE A 47 7.33 -8.16 17.25
N LYS A 48 6.78 -7.67 18.37
CA LYS A 48 6.83 -8.35 19.67
C LYS A 48 5.87 -9.55 19.78
N VAL A 49 4.94 -9.72 18.83
CA VAL A 49 4.00 -10.85 18.85
C VAL A 49 4.74 -12.15 18.56
N LYS A 50 4.78 -13.05 19.54
CA LYS A 50 5.35 -14.38 19.37
C LYS A 50 4.41 -15.24 18.53
N LEU A 51 4.83 -15.57 17.31
CA LEU A 51 4.12 -16.52 16.47
C LEU A 51 4.29 -17.93 17.06
N GLN A 52 3.19 -18.57 17.41
CA GLN A 52 3.20 -19.95 17.88
C GLN A 52 3.51 -20.88 16.69
N PRO A 53 4.60 -21.66 16.73
CA PRO A 53 4.93 -22.55 15.62
C PRO A 53 3.93 -23.71 15.60
N GLN A 54 3.12 -23.78 14.53
CA GLN A 54 2.26 -24.94 14.25
C GLN A 54 3.11 -26.11 13.73
N ARG A 55 3.90 -26.73 14.61
CA ARG A 55 4.72 -27.90 14.27
C ARG A 55 3.82 -29.05 13.81
N GLY A 56 4.07 -29.56 12.60
CA GLY A 56 3.41 -30.75 12.05
C GLY A 56 2.06 -30.53 11.34
N GLN A 57 1.55 -29.29 11.26
CA GLN A 57 0.22 -29.00 10.66
C GLN A 57 0.26 -27.95 9.54
N TRP A 58 1.33 -27.92 8.75
CA TRP A 58 1.52 -26.88 7.73
C TRP A 58 0.39 -26.87 6.68
N LEU A 59 -0.10 -28.04 6.27
CA LEU A 59 -1.24 -28.14 5.35
C LEU A 59 -2.53 -27.55 5.95
N ARG A 60 -2.83 -27.85 7.22
CA ARG A 60 -4.01 -27.28 7.90
C ARG A 60 -3.89 -25.77 8.07
N PHE A 61 -2.69 -25.28 8.39
CA PHE A 61 -2.40 -23.85 8.47
C PHE A 61 -2.68 -23.14 7.14
N VAL A 62 -2.10 -23.64 6.04
CA VAL A 62 -2.27 -23.07 4.71
C VAL A 62 -3.74 -23.11 4.27
N LEU A 63 -4.41 -24.26 4.43
CA LEU A 63 -5.84 -24.38 4.09
C LEU A 63 -6.70 -23.41 4.90
N THR A 64 -6.46 -23.26 6.20
CA THR A 64 -7.21 -22.33 7.04
C THR A 64 -7.02 -20.88 6.57
N LYS A 65 -5.79 -20.49 6.23
CA LYS A 65 -5.49 -19.15 5.70
C LYS A 65 -6.11 -18.93 4.32
N LEU A 66 -6.05 -19.91 3.42
CA LEU A 66 -6.67 -19.84 2.10
C LEU A 66 -8.19 -19.68 2.20
N VAL A 67 -8.85 -20.48 3.04
CA VAL A 67 -10.30 -20.37 3.25
C VAL A 67 -10.65 -18.99 3.82
N ALA A 68 -9.90 -18.47 4.79
CA ALA A 68 -10.14 -17.13 5.32
C ALA A 68 -9.95 -16.02 4.26
N MET A 69 -8.93 -16.15 3.39
CA MET A 69 -8.71 -15.20 2.28
C MET A 69 -9.83 -15.29 1.24
N LEU A 70 -10.24 -16.49 0.85
CA LEU A 70 -11.33 -16.71 -0.10
C LEU A 70 -12.68 -16.22 0.45
N ALA A 71 -12.96 -16.47 1.73
CA ALA A 71 -14.15 -15.95 2.40
C ALA A 71 -14.16 -14.42 2.41
N SER A 72 -13.03 -13.78 2.72
CA SER A 72 -12.89 -12.33 2.66
C SER A 72 -13.12 -11.79 1.25
N LEU A 73 -12.56 -12.46 0.23
CA LEU A 73 -12.76 -12.10 -1.17
C LEU A 73 -14.22 -12.26 -1.60
N ALA A 74 -14.89 -13.33 -1.16
CA ALA A 74 -16.31 -13.57 -1.44
C ALA A 74 -17.18 -12.46 -0.85
N VAL A 75 -16.92 -12.04 0.40
CA VAL A 75 -17.63 -10.92 1.03
C VAL A 75 -17.43 -9.63 0.24
N ILE A 76 -16.19 -9.33 -0.17
CA ILE A 76 -15.89 -8.15 -1.00
C ILE A 76 -16.64 -8.23 -2.34
N ALA A 77 -16.64 -9.39 -3.00
CA ALA A 77 -17.30 -9.60 -4.28
C ALA A 77 -18.83 -9.43 -4.18
N VAL A 78 -19.45 -9.92 -3.11
CA VAL A 78 -20.88 -9.73 -2.85
C VAL A 78 -21.20 -8.25 -2.68
N ILE A 79 -20.46 -7.52 -1.85
CA ILE A 79 -20.66 -6.08 -1.64
C ILE A 79 -20.44 -5.32 -2.96
N ALA A 80 -19.35 -5.61 -3.67
CA ALA A 80 -19.03 -4.97 -4.94
C ALA A 80 -20.09 -5.25 -6.02
N GLY A 81 -20.66 -6.46 -6.04
CA GLY A 81 -21.75 -6.84 -6.94
C GLY A 81 -23.05 -6.11 -6.64
N LEU A 82 -23.44 -6.01 -5.36
CA LEU A 82 -24.65 -5.31 -4.94
C LEU A 82 -24.61 -3.81 -5.26
N TYR A 83 -23.44 -3.18 -5.16
CA TYR A 83 -23.23 -1.74 -5.41
C TYR A 83 -22.41 -1.48 -6.69
N TYR A 84 -22.51 -2.36 -7.68
CA TYR A 84 -21.65 -2.31 -8.88
C TYR A 84 -21.69 -0.96 -9.59
N GLN A 85 -22.89 -0.38 -9.77
CA GLN A 85 -23.06 0.88 -10.48
C GLN A 85 -22.37 2.04 -9.74
N ASP A 86 -22.46 2.08 -8.41
CA ASP A 86 -21.85 3.12 -7.59
C ASP A 86 -20.32 2.99 -7.60
N TYR A 87 -19.79 1.77 -7.42
CA TYR A 87 -18.35 1.52 -7.47
C TYR A 87 -17.77 1.78 -8.87
N ALA A 88 -18.48 1.40 -9.95
CA ALA A 88 -18.05 1.66 -11.31
C ALA A 88 -18.07 3.15 -11.66
N SER A 89 -19.07 3.90 -11.17
CA SER A 89 -19.15 5.35 -11.32
C SER A 89 -17.99 6.05 -10.62
N VAL A 90 -17.75 5.72 -9.35
CA VAL A 90 -16.62 6.26 -8.57
C VAL A 90 -15.29 5.89 -9.22
N GLY A 91 -15.12 4.65 -9.68
CA GLY A 91 -13.89 4.20 -10.31
C GLY A 91 -13.56 4.88 -11.64
N ARG A 92 -14.58 5.30 -12.41
CA ARG A 92 -14.41 6.07 -13.66
C ARG A 92 -14.17 7.56 -13.40
N ASN A 93 -14.95 8.15 -12.50
CA ASN A 93 -14.93 9.61 -12.28
C ASN A 93 -13.86 10.06 -11.28
N ASN A 94 -13.44 9.18 -10.37
CA ASN A 94 -12.47 9.47 -9.30
C ASN A 94 -11.32 8.47 -9.32
N SER A 95 -10.73 8.24 -10.50
CA SER A 95 -9.65 7.27 -10.69
C SER A 95 -8.42 7.53 -9.80
N TYR A 96 -8.21 8.78 -9.35
CA TYR A 96 -7.17 9.16 -8.40
C TYR A 96 -7.29 8.44 -7.05
N LEU A 97 -8.50 8.04 -6.63
CA LEU A 97 -8.72 7.33 -5.37
C LEU A 97 -7.94 6.00 -5.33
N LYS A 98 -7.73 5.37 -6.48
CA LYS A 98 -6.90 4.15 -6.59
C LYS A 98 -5.46 4.40 -6.13
N LYS A 99 -4.93 5.60 -6.42
CA LYS A 99 -3.57 6.02 -6.02
C LYS A 99 -3.48 6.41 -4.53
N MET A 100 -4.61 6.56 -3.83
CA MET A 100 -4.62 6.84 -2.38
C MET A 100 -4.61 5.55 -1.54
N ILE A 101 -4.77 4.38 -2.16
CA ILE A 101 -4.82 3.10 -1.45
C ILE A 101 -3.41 2.67 -1.05
N ILE A 102 -3.14 2.77 0.25
CA ILE A 102 -1.90 2.31 0.85
C ILE A 102 -2.10 0.88 1.40
N PRO A 103 -1.09 -0.02 1.34
CA PRO A 103 0.26 0.18 0.80
C PRO A 103 0.39 -0.15 -0.70
N THR A 104 -0.69 -0.59 -1.35
CA THR A 104 -0.66 -1.17 -2.71
C THR A 104 -0.11 -0.22 -3.76
N GLN A 105 -0.48 1.07 -3.70
CA GLN A 105 0.03 2.08 -4.63
C GLN A 105 1.56 2.25 -4.51
N TYR A 106 2.11 2.26 -3.30
CA TYR A 106 3.56 2.40 -3.11
C TYR A 106 4.33 1.27 -3.78
N VAL A 107 3.88 0.03 -3.60
CA VAL A 107 4.49 -1.14 -4.23
C VAL A 107 4.37 -1.05 -5.75
N TYR A 108 3.21 -0.65 -6.27
CA TYR A 108 3.00 -0.48 -7.71
C TYR A 108 3.89 0.60 -8.32
N SER A 109 4.00 1.77 -7.68
CA SER A 109 4.84 2.87 -8.14
C SER A 109 6.32 2.52 -8.06
N ALA A 110 6.77 1.86 -6.99
CA ALA A 110 8.15 1.41 -6.86
C ALA A 110 8.52 0.36 -7.93
N THR A 111 7.65 -0.63 -8.15
CA THR A 111 7.88 -1.66 -9.18
C THR A 111 7.84 -1.09 -10.59
N SER A 112 6.93 -0.15 -10.86
CA SER A 112 6.87 0.59 -12.12
C SER A 112 8.16 1.38 -12.36
N TYR A 113 8.64 2.12 -11.36
CA TYR A 113 9.89 2.90 -11.45
C TYR A 113 11.11 2.00 -11.74
N VAL A 114 11.23 0.86 -11.04
CA VAL A 114 12.32 -0.10 -11.30
C VAL A 114 12.21 -0.68 -12.70
N LYS A 115 11.00 -1.03 -13.14
CA LYS A 115 10.79 -1.57 -14.48
C LYS A 115 11.20 -0.57 -15.55
N GLU A 116 10.76 0.68 -15.41
CA GLU A 116 10.98 1.74 -16.39
C GLU A 116 12.47 2.12 -16.51
N ASN A 117 13.19 2.20 -15.38
CA ASN A 117 14.59 2.62 -15.35
C ASN A 117 15.60 1.49 -15.59
N TYR A 118 15.28 0.24 -15.23
CA TYR A 118 16.26 -0.86 -15.25
C TYR A 118 15.86 -2.06 -16.13
N LEU A 119 14.57 -2.24 -16.44
CA LEU A 119 14.09 -3.43 -17.17
C LEU A 119 13.55 -3.11 -18.57
N THR A 120 13.37 -1.84 -18.92
CA THR A 120 13.10 -1.39 -20.29
C THR A 120 14.36 -0.84 -20.92
N THR A 121 14.73 -1.39 -22.08
CA THR A 121 15.80 -0.85 -22.92
C THR A 121 15.47 0.59 -23.29
N PRO A 122 16.38 1.55 -23.13
CA PRO A 122 16.16 2.91 -23.60
C PRO A 122 15.89 2.87 -25.11
N GLN A 123 14.86 3.60 -25.56
CA GLN A 123 14.71 3.94 -26.98
C GLN A 123 15.57 5.16 -27.30
#